data_AF-A0A920VFI1-F1
#
_entry.id   AF-A0A920VFI1-F1
#
_cell.length_a   1.000
_cell.length_b   1.000
_cell.length_c   1.000
_cell.angle_alpha   90.00
_cell.angle_beta   90.00
_cell.angle_gamma   90.00
#
_symmetry.space_group_name_H-M   'P 1'
#
loop_
_entity.id
_entity.type
_entity.pdbx_description
1 polymer ?
#
loop_
_entity_poly.entity_id
_entity_poly.type
_entity_poly.pdbx_seq_one_letter_code
_entity_poly.pdbx_strand_id
1 'polypeptide(L)'
;MGYDVGDRIFLIPSRGSPERVTFRVVGLADPIDHREEYWMGAPTYFDLGSVGESVVVPLFVNEDDYFNGIGSRYPTLVGDFGFYLFLDVAYLTASNADNVKQQVKGVETDINKVIHARWC
;
A
#
# COMPACT_ATOMS: atom_id res chain seq x y z
N MET A 1 15.25 10.76 7.39
CA MET A 1 13.94 11.36 7.71
C MET A 1 13.89 11.64 9.20
N GLY A 2 13.32 12.76 9.65
CA GLY A 2 13.24 13.11 11.08
C GLY A 2 12.00 12.57 11.78
N TYR A 3 11.56 11.36 11.41
CA TYR A 3 10.45 10.66 12.06
C TYR A 3 10.96 9.35 12.62
N ASP A 4 10.62 9.08 13.87
CA ASP A 4 10.96 7.89 14.61
C ASP A 4 9.73 7.09 15.03
N VAL A 5 9.93 5.82 15.37
CA VAL A 5 8.86 4.99 15.94
C VAL A 5 8.36 5.64 17.23
N GLY A 6 7.04 5.84 17.29
CA GLY A 6 6.36 6.53 18.39
C GLY A 6 5.92 7.95 18.04
N ASP A 7 6.49 8.55 16.98
CA ASP A 7 6.12 9.89 16.55
C ASP A 7 4.67 9.98 16.10
N ARG A 8 4.14 11.21 16.17
CA ARG A 8 2.81 11.54 15.69
C ARG A 8 2.90 12.41 14.46
N ILE A 9 2.24 11.97 13.40
CA ILE A 9 2.09 12.74 12.15
C ILE A 9 0.63 13.07 11.91
N PHE A 10 0.39 14.10 11.11
CA PHE A 10 -0.97 14.56 10.80
C PHE A 10 -1.21 14.60 9.30
N LEU A 11 -2.24 13.90 8.83
CA LEU A 11 -2.74 14.08 7.47
C LEU A 11 -3.79 15.19 7.44
N ILE A 12 -3.72 15.98 6.38
CA ILE A 12 -4.68 17.03 6.07
C ILE A 12 -5.46 16.55 4.84
N PRO A 13 -6.77 16.24 4.97
CA PRO A 13 -7.51 15.55 3.92
C PRO A 13 -7.74 16.44 2.68
N SER A 14 -7.76 17.76 2.85
CA SER A 14 -7.86 18.72 1.75
C SER A 14 -7.20 20.05 2.11
N ARG A 15 -6.72 20.77 1.10
CA ARG A 15 -6.03 22.05 1.27
C ARG A 15 -6.92 23.04 2.04
N GLY A 16 -6.41 23.58 3.15
CA GLY A 16 -7.12 24.54 3.99
C GLY A 16 -8.08 23.91 5.02
N SER A 17 -8.23 22.58 5.06
CA SER A 17 -9.03 21.93 6.10
C SER A 17 -8.43 22.17 7.49
N PRO A 18 -9.24 22.53 8.50
CA PRO A 18 -8.80 22.59 9.90
C PRO A 18 -8.63 21.19 10.51
N GLU A 19 -9.15 20.16 9.85
CA GLU A 19 -9.11 18.79 10.35
C GLU A 19 -7.71 18.20 10.27
N ARG A 20 -7.38 17.38 11.27
CA ARG A 20 -6.08 16.70 11.38
C ARG A 20 -6.32 15.25 11.75
N VAL A 21 -6.03 14.36 10.81
CA VAL A 21 -6.06 12.91 11.05
C VAL A 21 -4.73 12.55 11.67
N THR A 22 -4.75 12.07 12.92
CA THR A 22 -3.53 11.76 13.67
C THR A 22 -3.13 10.32 13.42
N PHE A 23 -1.87 10.12 13.06
CA PHE A 23 -1.25 8.79 12.96
C PHE A 23 -0.12 8.67 13.97
N ARG A 24 0.08 7.44 14.44
CA ARG A 24 1.28 7.08 15.20
C ARG A 24 2.19 6.25 14.30
N VAL A 25 3.45 6.64 14.21
CA VAL A 25 4.47 5.85 13.52
C VAL A 25 4.75 4.62 14.38
N VAL A 26 4.49 3.42 13.84
CA VAL A 26 4.74 2.15 14.54
C VAL A 26 5.93 1.39 13.98
N GLY A 27 6.46 1.82 12.84
CA GLY A 27 7.60 1.24 12.16
C GLY A 27 8.11 2.17 11.06
N LEU A 28 9.37 1.98 10.68
CA LEU A 28 9.99 2.64 9.54
C LEU A 28 10.45 1.54 8.58
N ALA A 29 10.10 1.67 7.30
CA ALA A 29 10.60 0.80 6.26
C ALA A 29 11.96 1.32 5.81
N ASP A 30 13.03 0.84 6.45
CA ASP A 30 14.42 1.17 6.09
C ASP A 30 15.13 -0.11 5.59
N PRO A 31 15.41 -0.23 4.29
CA PRO A 31 16.01 -1.42 3.73
C PRO A 31 17.47 -1.59 4.15
N ILE A 32 17.79 -2.74 4.75
CA ILE A 32 19.20 -3.15 4.99
C ILE A 32 19.90 -3.46 3.66
N ASP A 33 19.23 -4.22 2.77
CA ASP A 33 19.61 -4.37 1.35
C ASP A 33 18.37 -4.22 0.47
N HIS A 34 18.30 -3.11 -0.28
CA HIS A 34 17.18 -2.77 -1.16
C HIS A 34 17.01 -3.71 -2.37
N ARG A 35 17.97 -4.62 -2.60
CA ARG A 35 17.91 -5.62 -3.68
C ARG A 35 17.29 -6.93 -3.24
N GLU A 36 17.03 -7.10 -1.94
CA GLU A 36 16.35 -8.31 -1.46
C GLU A 36 14.96 -8.42 -2.06
N GLU A 37 14.54 -9.66 -2.29
CA GLU A 37 13.26 -10.01 -2.87
C GLU A 37 12.07 -9.48 -2.06
N TYR A 38 12.25 -9.33 -0.74
CA TYR A 38 11.30 -8.67 0.15
C TYR A 38 10.91 -7.26 -0.33
N TRP A 39 11.85 -6.50 -0.90
CA TRP A 39 11.62 -5.16 -1.47
C TRP A 39 11.08 -5.19 -2.90
N MET A 40 10.69 -6.38 -3.38
CA MET A 40 10.03 -6.61 -4.67
C MET A 40 10.86 -6.12 -5.87
N GLY A 41 12.18 -6.00 -5.70
CA GLY A 41 13.09 -5.42 -6.71
C GLY A 41 12.77 -3.96 -7.08
N ALA A 42 11.91 -3.29 -6.31
CA ALA A 42 11.37 -1.97 -6.61
C ALA A 42 11.39 -1.07 -5.36
N PRO A 43 12.59 -0.61 -4.94
CA PRO A 43 12.73 0.26 -3.75
C PRO A 43 11.93 1.56 -3.85
N THR A 44 11.58 1.98 -5.08
CA THR A 44 10.78 3.18 -5.36
C THR A 44 9.44 3.25 -4.65
N TYR A 45 8.87 2.12 -4.20
CA TYR A 45 7.62 2.10 -3.44
C TYR A 45 7.78 2.44 -1.95
N PHE A 46 9.00 2.32 -1.45
CA PHE A 46 9.38 2.62 -0.07
C PHE A 46 10.16 3.94 0.02
N ASP A 47 10.64 4.43 -1.12
CA ASP A 47 11.36 5.69 -1.25
C ASP A 47 10.44 6.91 -1.25
N LEU A 48 11.05 8.06 -0.94
CA LEU A 48 10.39 9.35 -1.08
C LEU A 48 10.17 9.70 -2.55
N GLY A 49 8.93 10.02 -2.89
CA GLY A 49 8.56 10.55 -4.20
C GLY A 49 8.57 12.08 -4.21
N SER A 50 8.52 12.65 -5.42
CA SER A 50 8.29 14.08 -5.63
C SER A 50 7.16 14.30 -6.62
N VAL A 51 6.18 15.13 -6.26
CA VAL A 51 5.12 15.59 -7.16
C VAL A 51 5.16 17.11 -7.20
N GLY A 52 5.66 17.66 -8.32
CA GLY A 52 5.99 19.08 -8.41
C GLY A 52 7.05 19.45 -7.36
N GLU A 53 6.73 20.42 -6.51
CA GLU A 53 7.60 20.87 -5.41
C GLU A 53 7.33 20.14 -4.08
N SER A 54 6.38 19.19 -4.05
CA SER A 54 6.00 18.47 -2.83
C SER A 54 6.71 17.13 -2.72
N VAL A 55 7.17 16.80 -1.51
CA VAL A 55 7.66 15.46 -1.16
C VAL A 55 6.46 14.56 -0.86
N VAL A 56 6.40 13.41 -1.50
CA VAL A 56 5.41 12.36 -1.25
C VAL A 56 6.05 11.29 -0.40
N VAL A 57 5.41 10.98 0.74
CA VAL A 57 5.87 9.95 1.68
C VAL A 57 4.96 8.73 1.54
N PRO A 58 5.49 7.54 1.23
CA PRO A 58 4.69 6.32 1.25
C PRO A 58 4.31 5.98 2.69
N LEU A 59 3.01 5.77 2.92
CA LEU A 59 2.47 5.34 4.21
C LEU A 59 1.82 3.97 4.06
N PHE A 60 2.23 3.04 4.91
CA PHE A 60 1.64 1.71 4.99
C PHE A 60 0.75 1.64 6.21
N VAL A 61 -0.49 1.19 6.01
CA VAL A 61 -1.50 1.03 7.05
C VAL A 61 -2.17 -0.33 6.88
N ASN A 62 -2.71 -0.88 7.97
CA ASN A 62 -3.50 -2.10 7.86
C ASN A 62 -4.77 -1.83 7.07
N GLU A 63 -5.26 -2.88 6.39
CA GLU A 63 -6.48 -2.81 5.61
C GLU A 63 -7.68 -2.33 6.44
N ASP A 64 -7.89 -2.91 7.62
CA ASP A 64 -9.02 -2.55 8.48
C ASP A 64 -8.91 -1.11 9.02
N ASP A 65 -7.70 -0.64 9.35
CA ASP A 65 -7.46 0.73 9.80
C ASP A 65 -7.74 1.73 8.67
N TYR A 66 -7.40 1.37 7.43
CA TYR A 66 -7.72 2.17 6.26
C TYR A 66 -9.23 2.22 6.02
N PHE A 67 -9.88 1.07 5.80
CA PHE A 67 -11.27 1.05 5.34
C PHE A 67 -12.25 1.49 6.43
N ASN A 68 -12.08 1.02 7.68
CA ASN A 68 -12.98 1.39 8.76
C ASN A 68 -12.64 2.77 9.35
N GLY A 69 -11.41 3.25 9.17
CA GLY A 69 -10.94 4.55 9.67
C GLY A 69 -10.99 5.66 8.62
N ILE A 70 -9.97 5.74 7.77
CA ILE A 70 -9.77 6.85 6.83
C ILE A 70 -10.80 6.81 5.70
N GLY A 71 -10.95 5.65 5.06
CA GLY A 71 -11.80 5.47 3.87
C GLY A 71 -13.27 5.73 4.15
N SER A 72 -13.78 5.28 5.31
CA SER A 72 -15.16 5.55 5.73
C SER A 72 -15.42 7.03 6.02
N ARG A 73 -14.42 7.75 6.55
CA ARG A 73 -14.55 9.15 6.98
C ARG A 73 -14.27 10.16 5.86
N TYR A 74 -13.42 9.80 4.90
CA TYR A 74 -13.05 10.62 3.75
C TYR A 74 -13.28 9.84 2.44
N PRO A 75 -14.53 9.60 2.03
CA PRO A 75 -14.83 8.82 0.83
C PRO A 75 -14.36 9.50 -0.46
N THR A 76 -14.10 10.82 -0.43
CA THR A 76 -13.56 11.58 -1.56
C THR A 76 -12.03 11.55 -1.64
N LEU A 77 -11.36 10.93 -0.68
CA LEU A 77 -9.92 10.69 -0.72
C LEU A 77 -9.69 9.59 -1.76
N VAL A 78 -9.37 10.01 -2.99
CA VAL A 78 -9.05 9.10 -4.09
C VAL A 78 -7.74 8.39 -3.72
N GLY A 79 -7.87 7.16 -3.24
CA GLY A 79 -6.76 6.26 -3.01
C GLY A 79 -6.59 5.34 -4.21
N ASP A 80 -5.41 5.31 -4.79
CA ASP A 80 -5.01 4.23 -5.70
C ASP A 80 -4.54 3.05 -4.85
N PHE A 81 -5.18 1.89 -5.03
CA PHE A 81 -4.81 0.66 -4.34
C PHE A 81 -4.04 -0.25 -5.30
N GLY A 82 -2.89 -0.73 -4.85
CA GLY A 82 -2.08 -1.72 -5.56
C GLY A 82 -1.89 -2.96 -4.70
N PHE A 83 -1.93 -4.13 -5.33
CA PHE A 83 -1.61 -5.40 -4.69
C PHE A 83 -0.40 -5.99 -5.39
N TYR A 84 0.54 -6.49 -4.60
CA TYR A 84 1.71 -7.19 -5.11
C TYR A 84 1.57 -8.66 -4.80
N LEU A 85 1.79 -9.50 -5.81
CA LEU A 85 1.81 -10.94 -5.67
C LEU A 85 3.24 -11.41 -5.93
N PHE A 86 3.82 -12.06 -4.94
CA PHE A 86 5.08 -12.75 -5.10
C PHE A 86 4.80 -14.21 -5.50
N LEU A 87 5.45 -14.67 -6.58
CA LEU A 87 5.37 -16.05 -7.06
C LEU A 87 6.77 -16.67 -7.01
N ASP A 88 6.93 -17.72 -6.23
CA ASP A 88 8.17 -18.48 -6.19
C ASP A 88 8.33 -19.31 -7.47
N VAL A 89 9.28 -18.89 -8.30
CA VAL A 89 9.57 -19.52 -9.59
C VAL A 89 10.15 -20.94 -9.45
N ALA A 90 10.72 -21.30 -8.30
CA ALA A 90 11.25 -22.64 -8.07
C ALA A 90 10.15 -23.72 -8.10
N TYR A 91 8.90 -23.32 -7.84
CA TYR A 91 7.73 -24.20 -7.90
C TYR A 91 6.95 -24.09 -9.21
N LEU A 92 7.37 -23.24 -10.15
CA LEU A 92 6.76 -23.12 -11.47
C LEU A 92 7.32 -24.18 -12.41
N THR A 93 6.44 -24.98 -12.99
CA THR A 93 6.76 -26.04 -13.95
C THR A 93 5.88 -25.90 -15.18
N ALA A 94 6.32 -26.44 -16.31
CA ALA A 94 5.48 -26.48 -17.52
C ALA A 94 4.12 -27.17 -17.26
N SER A 95 4.10 -28.17 -16.37
CA SER A 95 2.88 -28.91 -16.01
C SER A 95 1.88 -28.14 -15.15
N ASN A 96 2.31 -27.13 -14.37
CA ASN A 96 1.41 -26.38 -13.50
C ASN A 96 1.18 -24.93 -13.93
N ALA A 97 1.88 -24.45 -14.97
CA ALA A 97 1.83 -23.06 -15.43
C ALA A 97 0.39 -22.57 -15.71
N ASP A 98 -0.43 -23.38 -16.39
CA ASP A 98 -1.82 -23.00 -16.67
C ASP A 98 -2.67 -22.92 -15.41
N ASN A 99 -2.45 -23.81 -14.44
CA ASN A 99 -3.18 -23.79 -13.17
C ASN A 99 -2.80 -22.55 -12.34
N VAL A 100 -1.50 -22.27 -12.21
CA VAL A 100 -1.01 -21.07 -11.51
C VAL A 100 -1.57 -19.81 -12.17
N LYS A 101 -1.61 -19.74 -13.50
CA LYS A 101 -2.21 -18.60 -14.22
C LYS A 101 -3.69 -18.42 -13.88
N GLN A 102 -4.48 -19.49 -13.78
CA GLN A 102 -5.88 -19.40 -13.36
C GLN A 102 -6.02 -18.97 -11.91
N GLN A 103 -5.14 -19.43 -11.02
CA GLN A 103 -5.14 -19.03 -9.61
C GLN A 103 -4.86 -17.52 -9.45
N VAL A 104 -3.83 -17.00 -10.14
CA VAL A 104 -3.51 -15.57 -10.14
C VAL A 104 -4.70 -14.74 -10.63
N LYS A 105 -5.34 -15.17 -11.72
CA LYS A 105 -6.55 -14.53 -12.24
C LYS A 105 -7.72 -14.58 -11.26
N GLY A 106 -7.86 -15.68 -10.53
CA GLY A 106 -8.86 -15.82 -9.46
C GLY A 106 -8.65 -14.80 -8.35
N VAL A 107 -7.41 -14.66 -7.87
CA VAL A 107 -7.02 -13.65 -6.87
C VAL A 107 -7.34 -12.24 -7.36
N GLU A 108 -6.96 -11.89 -8.58
CA GLU A 108 -7.28 -10.58 -9.18
C GLU A 108 -8.80 -10.32 -9.22
N THR A 109 -9.58 -11.33 -9.61
CA THR A 109 -11.04 -11.24 -9.69
C THR A 109 -11.66 -11.01 -8.32
N ASP A 110 -11.18 -11.70 -7.29
CA ASP A 110 -11.74 -11.61 -5.94
C ASP A 110 -11.35 -10.30 -5.25
N ILE A 111 -10.12 -9.82 -5.44
CA ILE A 111 -9.70 -8.47 -5.02
C ILE A 111 -10.64 -7.41 -5.61
N ASN A 112 -10.91 -7.48 -6.92
CA ASN A 112 -11.78 -6.53 -7.60
C ASN A 112 -13.22 -6.57 -7.08
N LYS A 113 -13.75 -7.75 -6.73
CA LYS A 113 -15.09 -7.87 -6.12
C LYS A 113 -15.15 -7.25 -4.72
N VAL A 114 -14.16 -7.50 -3.86
CA VAL A 114 -14.13 -6.97 -2.49
C VAL A 114 -14.06 -5.45 -2.51
N ILE A 115 -13.23 -4.89 -3.39
CA ILE A 115 -13.16 -3.44 -3.60
C ILE A 115 -14.52 -2.93 -4.09
N HIS A 116 -15.13 -3.53 -5.10
CA HIS A 116 -16.43 -3.04 -5.57
C HIS A 116 -17.53 -3.11 -4.49
N ALA A 117 -17.48 -4.11 -3.60
CA ALA A 117 -18.45 -4.28 -2.52
C ALA A 117 -18.21 -3.36 -1.31
N ARG A 118 -16.96 -3.00 -1.00
CA ARG A 118 -16.63 -2.10 0.13
C ARG A 118 -16.83 -0.61 -0.19
N TRP A 119 -16.98 -0.27 -1.47
CA TRP A 119 -17.11 1.12 -1.96
C TRP A 119 -18.52 1.46 -2.49
N CYS A 120 -19.50 0.55 -2.38
CA CYS A 120 -20.92 0.78 -2.70
C CYS A 120 -21.78 0.98 -1.44
#